data_AF-A0AAV4D3Z0-F1
#
_entry.id   AF-A0AAV4D3Z0-F1
#
_cell.length_a   1.000
_cell.length_b   1.000
_cell.length_c   1.000
_cell.angle_alpha   90.00
_cell.angle_beta   90.00
_cell.angle_gamma   90.00
#
_symmetry.space_group_name_H-M   'P 1'
#
loop_
_entity.id
_entity.type
_entity.pdbx_description
1 polymer ?
#
loop_
_entity_poly.entity_id
_entity_poly.type
_entity_poly.pdbx_seq_one_letter_code
_entity_poly.pdbx_strand_id
1 'polypeptide(L)'
;MENRGRQEVSIGPGCEFRGIIMHELLHTLGFYHEHSRFDRDESVSIDLTNVDSGSTINFDKMDAFEISLQNTPYDFDSIMSYDPYTLAVDGSRPVMVPLPGKADAVFQMGQRLWLSNLDVLRIQRLYGCQEDTTHVSRPERDNSILACNFQSGLCNMNSGFDDFHWVVQNGASSAGPAAGHSTGIDNYLVATAAGNTGKSATIISPIASNGGACIDFYLFLKDDSSNLVIEASGPDFMATKLPFTPSASAYGRWTRYQKKIDLPVGIDFQISFKAVIGTADVAIDDLRMYTGSCN
;
A
#
# COMPACT_ATOMS: atom_id res chain seq x y z
N MET A 1 -8.82 -33.74 20.97
CA MET A 1 -9.21 -32.54 20.20
C MET A 1 -10.39 -31.93 20.91
N GLU A 2 -10.19 -30.81 21.62
CA GLU A 2 -11.30 -30.07 22.21
C GLU A 2 -12.10 -29.42 21.09
N ASN A 3 -13.38 -29.77 21.02
CA ASN A 3 -14.32 -29.23 20.06
C ASN A 3 -14.64 -27.77 20.47
N ARG A 4 -13.82 -26.81 20.05
CA ARG A 4 -14.04 -25.39 20.38
C ARG A 4 -15.16 -24.75 19.55
N GLY A 5 -15.77 -25.49 18.61
CA GLY A 5 -16.99 -25.09 17.89
C GLY A 5 -16.83 -23.74 17.20
N ARG A 6 -17.31 -22.66 17.84
CA ARG A 6 -17.20 -21.29 17.34
C ARG A 6 -15.74 -20.80 17.43
N GLN A 7 -15.18 -20.41 16.29
CA GLN A 7 -13.93 -19.65 16.19
C GLN A 7 -14.28 -18.20 15.83
N GLU A 8 -13.90 -17.25 16.67
CA GLU A 8 -14.15 -15.83 16.42
C GLU A 8 -13.05 -15.24 15.54
N VAL A 9 -13.45 -14.40 14.58
CA VAL A 9 -12.57 -13.54 13.79
C VAL A 9 -13.07 -12.12 14.00
N SER A 10 -12.20 -11.23 14.50
CA SER A 10 -12.57 -9.86 14.82
C SER A 10 -12.19 -8.93 13.66
N ILE A 11 -13.19 -8.42 12.95
CA ILE A 11 -13.03 -7.32 12.00
C ILE A 11 -13.66 -6.08 12.64
N GLY A 12 -12.81 -5.26 13.27
CA GLY A 12 -13.25 -4.03 13.91
C GLY A 12 -13.28 -2.83 12.95
N PRO A 13 -13.77 -1.66 13.43
CA PRO A 13 -13.67 -0.41 12.71
C PRO A 13 -12.23 -0.10 12.29
N GLY A 14 -12.00 0.11 10.99
CA GLY A 14 -10.66 0.30 10.41
C GLY A 14 -10.01 -0.99 9.91
N CYS A 15 -10.65 -2.15 10.10
CA CYS A 15 -10.16 -3.45 9.61
C CYS A 15 -10.99 -3.98 8.43
N GLU A 16 -12.03 -3.28 7.97
CA GLU A 16 -12.98 -3.76 6.96
C GLU A 16 -12.43 -3.78 5.52
N PHE A 17 -11.12 -3.64 5.36
CA PHE A 17 -10.44 -3.62 4.07
C PHE A 17 -10.22 -5.04 3.55
N ARG A 18 -10.39 -5.22 2.22
CA ARG A 18 -10.31 -6.54 1.58
C ARG A 18 -9.03 -7.29 1.95
N GLY A 19 -7.87 -6.64 1.89
CA GLY A 19 -6.60 -7.32 2.20
C GLY A 19 -6.43 -7.68 3.67
N ILE A 20 -6.95 -6.87 4.59
CA ILE A 20 -6.96 -7.21 6.02
C ILE A 20 -7.87 -8.41 6.25
N ILE A 21 -9.08 -8.40 5.68
CA ILE A 21 -9.98 -9.55 5.77
C ILE A 21 -9.30 -10.80 5.20
N MET A 22 -8.58 -10.70 4.09
CA MET A 22 -7.81 -11.81 3.53
C MET A 22 -6.70 -12.28 4.47
N HIS A 23 -5.94 -11.36 5.08
CA HIS A 23 -4.90 -11.66 6.07
C HIS A 23 -5.47 -12.42 7.29
N GLU A 24 -6.55 -11.91 7.89
CA GLU A 24 -7.21 -12.55 9.03
C GLU A 24 -7.77 -13.92 8.66
N LEU A 25 -8.34 -14.07 7.45
CA LEU A 25 -8.78 -15.37 6.96
C LEU A 25 -7.61 -16.35 6.78
N LEU A 26 -6.43 -15.91 6.35
CA LEU A 26 -5.26 -16.79 6.26
C LEU A 26 -4.83 -17.31 7.63
N HIS A 27 -4.92 -16.50 8.69
CA HIS A 27 -4.74 -16.99 10.06
C HIS A 27 -5.73 -18.10 10.40
N THR A 28 -7.00 -17.98 10.02
CA THR A 28 -7.99 -19.06 10.22
C THR A 28 -7.69 -20.33 9.42
N LEU A 29 -7.02 -20.19 8.28
CA LEU A 29 -6.57 -21.30 7.44
C LEU A 29 -5.28 -21.96 7.97
N GLY A 30 -4.70 -21.44 9.06
CA GLY A 30 -3.53 -22.02 9.73
C GLY A 30 -2.20 -21.39 9.34
N PHE A 31 -2.20 -20.19 8.76
CA PHE A 31 -0.97 -19.47 8.41
C PHE A 31 -0.54 -18.51 9.51
N TYR A 32 0.76 -18.49 9.81
CA TYR A 32 1.40 -17.49 10.68
C TYR A 32 1.96 -16.33 9.84
N HIS A 33 2.44 -15.27 10.50
CA HIS A 33 3.12 -14.19 9.81
C HIS A 33 4.41 -14.67 9.15
N GLU A 34 4.73 -14.11 7.98
CA GLU A 34 5.89 -14.53 7.18
C GLU A 34 7.21 -14.27 7.93
N HIS A 35 7.30 -13.18 8.70
CA HIS A 35 8.48 -12.87 9.51
C HIS A 35 8.65 -13.79 10.72
N SER A 36 7.65 -14.58 11.09
CA SER A 36 7.75 -15.56 12.18
C SER A 36 8.32 -16.91 11.72
N ARG A 37 8.68 -17.07 10.45
CA ARG A 37 9.33 -18.30 9.97
C ARG A 37 10.64 -18.58 10.72
N PHE A 38 10.94 -19.85 11.00
CA PHE A 38 12.18 -20.24 11.67
C PHE A 38 13.44 -19.88 10.86
N ASP A 39 13.33 -19.81 9.52
CA ASP A 39 14.39 -19.46 8.56
C ASP A 39 14.42 -17.96 8.18
N ARG A 40 13.60 -17.10 8.82
CA ARG A 40 13.45 -15.68 8.43
C ARG A 40 14.76 -14.89 8.45
N ASP A 41 15.70 -15.25 9.33
CA ASP A 41 17.00 -14.56 9.47
C ASP A 41 17.92 -14.77 8.25
N GLU A 42 17.58 -15.64 7.30
CA GLU A 42 18.25 -15.75 5.99
C GLU A 42 17.75 -14.71 4.97
N SER A 43 16.68 -13.97 5.30
CA SER A 43 16.01 -13.06 4.38
C SER A 43 15.81 -11.66 4.95
N VAL A 44 15.57 -11.52 6.25
CA VAL A 44 15.38 -10.23 6.94
C VAL A 44 16.20 -10.17 8.22
N SER A 45 16.60 -8.96 8.61
CA SER A 45 17.09 -8.62 9.94
C SER A 45 16.02 -7.85 10.73
N ILE A 46 15.92 -8.09 12.03
CA ILE A 46 14.99 -7.40 12.92
C ILE A 46 15.77 -6.60 13.98
N ASP A 47 15.55 -5.29 13.98
CA ASP A 47 16.10 -4.34 14.96
C ASP A 47 15.11 -4.15 16.12
N LEU A 48 15.20 -5.04 17.12
CA LEU A 48 14.37 -4.97 18.32
C LEU A 48 14.70 -3.75 19.21
N THR A 49 15.79 -3.01 18.95
CA THR A 49 16.08 -1.78 19.70
C THR A 49 15.11 -0.65 19.35
N ASN A 50 14.42 -0.77 18.22
CA ASN A 50 13.39 0.15 17.78
C ASN A 50 11.96 -0.35 18.08
N VAL A 51 11.79 -1.32 18.96
CA VAL A 51 10.48 -1.88 19.34
C VAL A 51 10.28 -1.69 20.84
N ASP A 52 9.06 -1.35 21.25
CA ASP A 52 8.74 -1.29 22.68
C ASP A 52 8.97 -2.67 23.34
N SER A 53 9.57 -2.68 24.52
CA SER A 53 9.95 -3.91 25.22
C SER A 53 8.79 -4.90 25.39
N GLY A 54 7.56 -4.41 25.61
CA GLY A 54 6.37 -5.24 25.76
C GLY A 54 5.85 -5.85 24.45
N SER A 55 6.33 -5.35 23.31
CA SER A 55 5.90 -5.73 21.96
C SER A 55 6.91 -6.60 21.21
N THR A 56 8.10 -6.83 21.78
CA THR A 56 9.17 -7.62 21.15
C THR A 56 8.74 -9.05 20.80
N ILE A 57 7.86 -9.65 21.59
CA ILE A 57 7.29 -10.98 21.37
C ILE A 57 6.54 -11.13 20.03
N ASN A 58 6.06 -10.04 19.43
CA ASN A 58 5.42 -10.06 18.12
C ASN A 58 6.39 -10.38 16.97
N PHE A 59 7.69 -10.37 17.25
CA PHE A 59 8.75 -10.68 16.30
C PHE A 59 9.41 -12.04 16.59
N ASP A 60 8.86 -12.84 17.50
CA ASP A 60 9.37 -14.17 17.78
C ASP A 60 9.23 -15.09 16.56
N LYS A 61 10.20 -15.99 16.42
CA LYS A 61 10.16 -17.06 15.42
C LYS A 61 9.36 -18.21 15.99
N MET A 62 8.56 -18.82 15.14
CA MET A 62 7.94 -20.12 15.41
C MET A 62 9.02 -21.20 15.37
N ASP A 63 8.82 -22.26 16.13
CA ASP A 63 9.74 -23.40 16.08
C ASP A 63 9.56 -24.22 14.79
N ALA A 64 10.65 -24.86 14.34
CA ALA A 64 10.65 -25.67 13.12
C ALA A 64 9.73 -26.91 13.17
N PHE A 65 9.27 -27.30 14.37
CA PHE A 65 8.27 -28.37 14.53
C PHE A 65 6.82 -27.85 14.53
N GLU A 66 6.61 -26.55 14.65
CA GLU A 66 5.27 -25.91 14.70
C GLU A 66 4.79 -25.47 13.32
N ILE A 67 5.73 -25.13 12.42
CA ILE A 67 5.41 -24.64 11.09
C ILE A 67 6.07 -25.47 9.98
N SER A 68 5.42 -25.50 8.82
CA SER A 68 6.00 -26.01 7.57
C SER A 68 6.20 -24.87 6.60
N LEU A 69 7.38 -24.81 5.97
CA LEU A 69 7.68 -23.83 4.92
C LEU A 69 7.01 -24.18 3.58
N GLN A 70 6.31 -25.33 3.52
CA GLN A 70 5.62 -25.84 2.33
C GLN A 70 6.53 -25.86 1.07
N ASN A 71 7.84 -26.07 1.24
CA ASN A 71 8.85 -26.00 0.17
C ASN A 71 8.77 -24.72 -0.68
N THR A 72 8.66 -23.57 -0.03
CA THR A 72 8.67 -22.26 -0.68
C THR A 72 9.75 -21.36 -0.08
N PRO A 73 10.36 -20.46 -0.89
CA PRO A 73 11.25 -19.44 -0.36
C PRO A 73 10.50 -18.45 0.53
N TYR A 74 11.25 -17.62 1.26
CA TYR A 74 10.70 -16.48 1.98
C TYR A 74 10.02 -15.51 1.01
N ASP A 75 8.80 -15.09 1.34
CA ASP A 75 7.97 -14.27 0.48
C ASP A 75 7.78 -12.84 1.01
N PHE A 76 8.62 -11.92 0.51
CA PHE A 76 8.52 -10.51 0.88
C PHE A 76 7.19 -9.87 0.48
N ASP A 77 6.50 -10.40 -0.54
CA ASP A 77 5.22 -9.89 -1.05
C ASP A 77 4.02 -10.59 -0.39
N SER A 78 4.24 -11.49 0.58
CA SER A 78 3.17 -12.20 1.27
C SER A 78 2.25 -11.20 1.97
N ILE A 79 0.94 -11.41 1.88
CA ILE A 79 -0.03 -10.64 2.65
C ILE A 79 0.15 -10.84 4.17
N MET A 80 0.85 -11.92 4.55
CA MET A 80 1.20 -12.26 5.94
C MET A 80 2.51 -11.61 6.40
N SER A 81 3.20 -10.86 5.54
CA SER A 81 4.41 -10.12 5.92
C SER A 81 4.04 -8.84 6.67
N TYR A 82 4.75 -8.54 7.76
CA TYR A 82 4.66 -7.24 8.42
C TYR A 82 5.23 -6.13 7.55
N ASP A 83 4.70 -4.92 7.74
CA ASP A 83 5.33 -3.72 7.21
C ASP A 83 6.68 -3.49 7.92
N PRO A 84 7.74 -3.06 7.21
CA PRO A 84 9.05 -2.78 7.79
C PRO A 84 9.04 -1.92 9.06
N TYR A 85 8.06 -1.04 9.23
CA TYR A 85 7.95 -0.09 10.35
C TYR A 85 6.91 -0.51 11.40
N THR A 86 6.32 -1.70 11.27
CA THR A 86 5.33 -2.20 12.23
C THR A 86 5.90 -2.17 13.65
N LEU A 87 5.16 -1.57 14.60
CA LEU A 87 5.53 -1.46 16.03
C LEU A 87 6.83 -0.68 16.31
N ALA A 88 7.30 0.14 15.36
CA ALA A 88 8.45 1.01 15.55
C ALA A 88 8.19 2.08 16.63
N VAL A 89 9.16 2.29 17.52
CA VAL A 89 9.17 3.41 18.48
C VAL A 89 9.59 4.70 17.76
N ASP A 90 10.64 4.63 16.94
CA ASP A 90 11.04 5.67 16.00
C ASP A 90 10.55 5.29 14.59
N GLY A 91 9.45 5.90 14.17
CA GLY A 91 8.83 5.69 12.86
C GLY A 91 9.68 6.15 11.67
N SER A 92 10.83 6.82 11.89
CA SER A 92 11.78 7.16 10.82
C SER A 92 12.74 6.01 10.48
N ARG A 93 12.76 4.96 11.30
CA ARG A 93 13.64 3.79 11.15
C ARG A 93 12.82 2.50 11.03
N PRO A 94 13.12 1.63 10.04
CA PRO A 94 12.45 0.34 9.95
C PRO A 94 12.89 -0.58 11.09
N VAL A 95 11.95 -1.38 11.62
CA VAL A 95 12.22 -2.48 12.54
C VAL A 95 12.70 -3.71 11.79
N MET A 96 12.18 -3.96 10.59
CA MET A 96 12.51 -5.14 9.79
C MET A 96 13.06 -4.72 8.43
N VAL A 97 14.22 -5.25 8.06
CA VAL A 97 14.93 -4.87 6.82
C VAL A 97 15.38 -6.12 6.07
N PRO A 98 15.18 -6.23 4.74
CA PRO A 98 15.77 -7.30 3.95
C PRO A 98 17.31 -7.30 4.03
N LEU A 99 17.91 -8.49 4.02
CA LEU A 99 19.37 -8.62 4.02
C LEU A 99 20.00 -8.01 2.74
N PRO A 100 21.31 -7.64 2.78
CA PRO A 100 22.03 -7.16 1.61
C PRO A 100 21.86 -8.07 0.38
N GLY A 101 21.60 -7.48 -0.78
CA GLY A 101 21.26 -8.21 -2.02
C GLY A 101 19.77 -8.50 -2.21
N LYS A 102 18.93 -8.20 -1.22
CA LYS A 102 17.45 -8.29 -1.28
C LYS A 102 16.78 -6.94 -0.98
N ALA A 103 17.52 -5.84 -0.97
CA ALA A 103 17.06 -4.53 -0.51
C ALA A 103 15.82 -4.02 -1.25
N ASP A 104 15.72 -4.25 -2.57
CA ASP A 104 14.55 -3.86 -3.38
C ASP A 104 13.26 -4.55 -2.94
N ALA A 105 13.36 -5.65 -2.17
CA ALA A 105 12.20 -6.35 -1.64
C ALA A 105 11.51 -5.58 -0.49
N VAL A 106 12.15 -4.56 0.09
CA VAL A 106 11.57 -3.77 1.20
C VAL A 106 10.24 -3.12 0.80
N PHE A 107 10.11 -2.73 -0.46
CA PHE A 107 8.89 -2.11 -1.02
C PHE A 107 7.74 -3.10 -1.25
N GLN A 108 7.99 -4.41 -1.10
CA GLN A 108 6.97 -5.46 -1.27
C GLN A 108 6.36 -5.86 0.08
N MET A 109 7.09 -5.62 1.16
CA MET A 109 6.71 -5.99 2.52
C MET A 109 5.55 -5.13 3.02
N GLY A 110 4.71 -5.71 3.87
CA GLY A 110 3.56 -5.01 4.43
C GLY A 110 2.40 -4.76 3.46
N GLN A 111 2.47 -5.21 2.20
CA GLN A 111 1.34 -5.03 1.27
C GLN A 111 0.06 -5.69 1.81
N ARG A 112 -1.08 -5.02 1.63
CA ARG A 112 -2.42 -5.48 2.05
C ARG A 112 -3.42 -5.38 0.90
N LEU A 113 -3.00 -5.73 -0.30
CA LEU A 113 -3.79 -5.55 -1.52
C LEU A 113 -4.16 -6.88 -2.19
N TRP A 114 -3.28 -7.88 -2.16
CA TRP A 114 -3.51 -9.18 -2.81
C TRP A 114 -2.87 -10.33 -2.03
N LEU A 115 -3.29 -11.57 -2.34
CA LEU A 115 -2.50 -12.76 -1.99
C LEU A 115 -1.37 -12.89 -2.99
N SER A 116 -0.16 -13.11 -2.51
CA SER A 116 0.96 -13.40 -3.40
C SER A 116 0.77 -14.75 -4.09
N ASN A 117 1.56 -15.03 -5.13
CA ASN A 117 1.57 -16.35 -5.75
C ASN A 117 1.98 -17.45 -4.75
N LEU A 118 2.87 -17.12 -3.80
CA LEU A 118 3.32 -18.08 -2.80
C LEU A 118 2.29 -18.26 -1.68
N ASP A 119 1.53 -17.23 -1.30
CA ASP A 119 0.39 -17.38 -0.38
C ASP A 119 -0.62 -18.41 -0.94
N VAL A 120 -1.02 -18.24 -2.21
CA VAL A 120 -1.98 -19.14 -2.86
C VAL A 120 -1.40 -20.55 -3.03
N LEU A 121 -0.15 -20.66 -3.46
CA LEU A 121 0.52 -21.96 -3.60
C LEU A 121 0.57 -22.72 -2.26
N ARG A 122 0.88 -22.03 -1.16
CA ARG A 122 0.95 -22.66 0.16
C ARG A 122 -0.43 -23.08 0.67
N ILE A 123 -1.47 -22.30 0.41
CA ILE A 123 -2.86 -22.70 0.68
C ILE A 123 -3.22 -23.96 -0.11
N GLN A 124 -2.91 -23.99 -1.41
CA GLN A 124 -3.17 -25.14 -2.28
C GLN A 124 -2.47 -26.40 -1.76
N ARG A 125 -1.19 -26.29 -1.38
CA ARG A 125 -0.42 -27.39 -0.80
C ARG A 125 -1.00 -27.89 0.52
N LEU A 126 -1.35 -26.97 1.43
CA LEU A 126 -1.87 -27.32 2.75
C LEU A 126 -3.22 -28.04 2.67
N TYR A 127 -4.08 -27.64 1.73
CA TYR A 127 -5.43 -28.19 1.55
C TYR A 127 -5.54 -29.24 0.43
N GLY A 128 -4.42 -29.66 -0.18
CA GLY A 128 -4.40 -30.70 -1.21
C GLY A 128 -5.08 -30.31 -2.52
N CYS A 129 -5.13 -29.02 -2.85
CA CYS A 129 -5.63 -28.53 -4.13
C CYS A 129 -4.59 -28.74 -5.25
N GLN A 130 -5.03 -28.72 -6.50
CA GLN A 130 -4.12 -28.63 -7.64
C GLN A 130 -3.32 -27.33 -7.57
N GLU A 131 -2.00 -27.42 -7.72
CA GLU A 131 -1.14 -26.24 -7.78
C GLU A 131 -1.42 -25.46 -9.07
N ASP A 132 -2.02 -24.28 -8.92
CA ASP A 132 -2.34 -23.38 -10.02
C ASP A 132 -2.37 -21.93 -9.51
N THR A 133 -1.29 -21.20 -9.78
CA THR A 133 -1.18 -19.79 -9.43
C THR A 133 -1.54 -18.85 -10.59
N THR A 134 -2.00 -19.37 -11.73
CA THR A 134 -2.31 -18.56 -12.92
C THR A 134 -3.55 -17.68 -12.74
N HIS A 135 -4.43 -18.08 -11.81
CA HIS A 135 -5.62 -17.32 -11.43
C HIS A 135 -5.36 -16.25 -10.36
N VAL A 136 -4.14 -16.18 -9.82
CA VAL A 136 -3.77 -15.11 -8.88
C VAL A 136 -3.61 -13.83 -9.68
N SER A 137 -4.71 -13.08 -9.78
CA SER A 137 -4.68 -11.72 -10.28
C SER A 137 -3.97 -10.84 -9.25
N ARG A 138 -2.64 -10.82 -9.30
CA ARG A 138 -1.93 -9.63 -8.86
C ARG A 138 -2.43 -8.47 -9.73
N PRO A 139 -2.53 -7.26 -9.19
CA PRO A 139 -2.28 -6.10 -10.03
C PRO A 139 -0.87 -6.33 -10.61
N GLU A 140 -0.80 -6.74 -11.88
CA GLU A 140 0.36 -7.40 -12.50
C GLU A 140 1.67 -6.61 -12.28
N ARG A 141 2.71 -7.26 -11.71
CA ARG A 141 4.07 -6.66 -11.60
C ARG A 141 4.74 -6.46 -12.96
N ASP A 142 4.34 -7.14 -14.04
CA ASP A 142 4.97 -6.96 -15.35
C ASP A 142 4.58 -5.64 -16.05
N ASN A 143 3.59 -4.95 -15.49
CA ASN A 143 3.08 -3.69 -16.01
C ASN A 143 3.18 -2.53 -15.00
N SER A 144 3.64 -2.79 -13.76
CA SER A 144 3.64 -1.80 -12.68
C SER A 144 4.70 -0.72 -12.87
N ILE A 145 4.27 0.52 -13.11
CA ILE A 145 5.08 1.73 -13.22
C ILE A 145 5.35 2.32 -11.83
N LEU A 146 4.33 2.36 -10.97
CA LEU A 146 4.39 2.91 -9.62
C LEU A 146 3.48 2.09 -8.71
N ALA A 147 3.94 1.75 -7.52
CA ALA A 147 3.11 1.24 -6.44
C ALA A 147 3.57 1.92 -5.15
N CYS A 148 2.69 2.69 -4.53
CA CYS A 148 3.01 3.50 -3.37
C CYS A 148 1.85 3.54 -2.37
N ASN A 149 2.05 2.86 -1.25
CA ASN A 149 1.20 2.92 -0.06
C ASN A 149 1.79 3.87 1.02
N PHE A 150 2.78 4.68 0.64
CA PHE A 150 3.42 5.70 1.48
C PHE A 150 4.09 5.24 2.79
N GLN A 151 4.21 3.93 3.02
CA GLN A 151 4.77 3.39 4.26
C GLN A 151 6.26 3.70 4.45
N SER A 152 7.02 3.62 3.35
CA SER A 152 8.46 3.89 3.34
C SER A 152 8.81 5.26 2.73
N GLY A 153 7.85 6.20 2.69
CA GLY A 153 8.01 7.52 2.09
C GLY A 153 7.35 7.65 0.71
N LEU A 154 7.94 8.45 -0.19
CA LEU A 154 7.28 8.90 -1.42
C LEU A 154 7.45 7.97 -2.63
N CYS A 155 8.05 6.77 -2.48
CA CYS A 155 8.17 5.78 -3.56
C CYS A 155 8.75 6.35 -4.88
N ASN A 156 9.84 7.13 -4.78
CA ASN A 156 10.50 7.83 -5.88
C ASN A 156 9.64 8.90 -6.59
N MET A 157 8.51 9.29 -6.03
CA MET A 157 7.77 10.47 -6.47
C MET A 157 8.48 11.74 -6.01
N ASN A 158 8.35 12.79 -6.82
CA ASN A 158 8.97 14.08 -6.57
C ASN A 158 7.93 15.11 -6.17
N SER A 159 8.23 15.92 -5.15
CA SER A 159 7.42 17.09 -4.82
C SER A 159 7.55 18.14 -5.93
N GLY A 160 6.42 18.74 -6.29
CA GLY A 160 6.38 19.90 -7.19
C GLY A 160 6.90 21.18 -6.52
N PHE A 161 7.20 22.18 -7.35
CA PHE A 161 7.56 23.53 -6.92
C PHE A 161 6.30 24.40 -6.76
N ASP A 162 5.49 24.10 -5.75
CA ASP A 162 4.26 24.84 -5.45
C ASP A 162 4.37 25.62 -4.12
N ASP A 163 3.22 26.05 -3.57
CA ASP A 163 3.12 26.87 -2.37
C ASP A 163 3.52 26.12 -1.09
N PHE A 164 3.30 24.80 -1.06
CA PHE A 164 3.67 23.90 0.03
C PHE A 164 3.80 22.44 -0.47
N HIS A 165 4.21 21.53 0.41
CA HIS A 165 4.46 20.13 0.08
C HIS A 165 3.41 19.19 0.67
N TRP A 166 3.14 18.12 -0.07
CA TRP A 166 2.49 16.93 0.49
C TRP A 166 3.33 16.35 1.62
N VAL A 167 2.67 15.83 2.65
CA VAL A 167 3.31 15.25 3.82
C VAL A 167 2.82 13.82 3.99
N VAL A 168 3.73 12.91 4.28
CA VAL A 168 3.38 11.55 4.70
C VAL A 168 2.92 11.64 6.15
N GLN A 169 1.70 11.20 6.42
CA GLN A 169 1.08 11.28 7.74
C GLN A 169 0.54 9.91 8.18
N ASN A 170 0.63 9.66 9.48
CA ASN A 170 -0.02 8.55 10.17
C ASN A 170 -1.15 9.06 11.08
N GLY A 171 -2.25 8.32 11.19
CA GLY A 171 -3.37 8.64 12.08
C GLY A 171 -4.22 9.84 11.62
N ALA A 172 -4.98 10.43 12.53
CA ALA A 172 -6.01 11.42 12.18
C ALA A 172 -5.41 12.77 11.72
N SER A 173 -5.97 13.30 10.63
CA SER A 173 -5.72 14.68 10.17
C SER A 173 -6.80 15.64 10.65
N SER A 174 -6.45 16.94 10.74
CA SER A 174 -7.33 17.97 11.33
C SER A 174 -8.64 18.17 10.57
N ALA A 175 -8.62 18.04 9.24
CA ALA A 175 -9.75 18.28 8.37
C ALA A 175 -9.86 17.24 7.24
N GLY A 176 -9.31 16.05 7.45
CA GLY A 176 -9.25 14.96 6.49
C GLY A 176 -9.62 13.61 7.11
N PRO A 177 -9.01 12.50 6.65
CA PRO A 177 -9.31 11.18 7.19
C PRO A 177 -8.85 11.02 8.63
N ALA A 178 -9.53 10.13 9.36
CA ALA A 178 -9.17 9.72 10.71
C ALA A 178 -7.95 8.77 10.72
N ALA A 179 -7.62 8.16 9.58
CA ALA A 179 -6.53 7.22 9.40
C ALA A 179 -6.22 6.92 7.93
N GLY A 180 -5.09 6.26 7.65
CA GLY A 180 -4.73 5.72 6.33
C GLY A 180 -5.74 4.71 5.79
N HIS A 181 -5.67 4.45 4.48
CA HIS A 181 -6.63 3.59 3.79
C HIS A 181 -6.33 2.11 3.95
N SER A 182 -5.07 1.69 3.94
CA SER A 182 -4.70 0.26 3.85
C SER A 182 -5.03 -0.51 5.13
N THR A 183 -4.82 0.11 6.30
CA THR A 183 -4.92 -0.53 7.63
C THR A 183 -5.53 0.31 8.74
N GLY A 184 -5.75 1.60 8.52
CA GLY A 184 -6.21 2.52 9.56
C GLY A 184 -5.13 2.92 10.59
N ILE A 185 -3.91 2.40 10.47
CA ILE A 185 -2.71 2.79 11.24
C ILE A 185 -1.51 2.95 10.30
N ASP A 186 -1.77 2.99 8.99
CA ASP A 186 -0.79 3.18 7.94
C ASP A 186 -0.63 4.64 7.57
N ASN A 187 0.52 4.90 6.96
CA ASN A 187 0.85 6.17 6.39
C ASN A 187 0.06 6.40 5.12
N TYR A 188 -0.36 7.64 4.92
CA TYR A 188 -0.98 8.11 3.70
C TYR A 188 -0.40 9.48 3.36
N LEU A 189 -0.62 9.93 2.13
CA LEU A 189 -0.14 11.23 1.70
C LEU A 189 -1.24 12.27 1.86
N VAL A 190 -0.93 13.38 2.55
CA VAL A 190 -1.90 14.46 2.82
C VAL A 190 -1.36 15.83 2.46
N ALA A 191 -2.23 16.62 1.85
CA ALA A 191 -2.06 18.05 1.67
C ALA A 191 -3.02 18.76 2.64
N THR A 192 -2.46 19.35 3.72
CA THR A 192 -3.27 19.91 4.80
C THR A 192 -3.85 21.28 4.48
N ALA A 193 -5.09 21.52 4.89
CA ALA A 193 -5.77 22.80 4.86
C ALA A 193 -5.30 23.79 5.92
N ALA A 194 -4.76 23.29 7.04
CA ALA A 194 -4.31 24.13 8.14
C ALA A 194 -3.19 25.09 7.65
N GLY A 195 -3.51 26.39 7.55
CA GLY A 195 -2.59 27.42 7.08
C GLY A 195 -2.35 27.46 5.56
N ASN A 196 -3.08 26.65 4.78
CA ASN A 196 -2.89 26.51 3.33
C ASN A 196 -4.16 26.73 2.50
N THR A 197 -5.25 27.25 3.07
CA THR A 197 -6.44 27.64 2.29
C THR A 197 -6.07 28.58 1.12
N GLY A 198 -6.52 28.23 -0.08
CA GLY A 198 -6.23 28.92 -1.34
C GLY A 198 -4.89 28.54 -1.98
N LYS A 199 -4.08 27.68 -1.34
CA LYS A 199 -2.79 27.22 -1.85
C LYS A 199 -2.89 25.85 -2.50
N SER A 200 -1.79 25.43 -3.12
CA SER A 200 -1.68 24.12 -3.75
C SER A 200 -0.37 23.40 -3.45
N ALA A 201 -0.43 22.07 -3.52
CA ALA A 201 0.71 21.18 -3.41
C ALA A 201 0.62 20.10 -4.48
N THR A 202 1.71 19.82 -5.17
CA THR A 202 1.79 18.78 -6.21
C THR A 202 2.79 17.70 -5.83
N ILE A 203 2.45 16.45 -6.15
CA ILE A 203 3.41 15.35 -6.17
C ILE A 203 3.39 14.69 -7.56
N ILE A 204 4.57 14.29 -8.05
CA ILE A 204 4.81 13.91 -9.44
C ILE A 204 5.37 12.48 -9.48
N SER A 205 4.78 11.61 -10.29
CA SER A 205 5.24 10.24 -10.48
C SER A 205 6.64 10.17 -11.11
N PRO A 206 7.33 9.02 -11.03
CA PRO A 206 8.44 8.72 -11.94
C PRO A 206 8.02 8.82 -13.41
N ILE A 207 9.01 8.93 -14.30
CA ILE A 207 8.79 8.92 -15.75
C ILE A 207 8.33 7.51 -16.16
N ALA A 208 7.27 7.46 -16.95
CA ALA A 208 6.72 6.26 -17.56
C ALA A 208 6.88 6.33 -19.07
N SER A 209 7.32 5.21 -19.66
CA SER A 209 7.54 5.05 -21.11
C SER A 209 6.76 3.83 -21.54
N ASN A 210 5.61 3.96 -22.23
CA ASN A 210 4.88 2.82 -22.87
C ASN A 210 3.55 3.15 -23.60
N GLY A 211 3.20 4.42 -23.83
CA GLY A 211 1.99 4.74 -24.62
C GLY A 211 0.66 4.44 -23.93
N GLY A 212 0.59 4.72 -22.62
CA GLY A 212 -0.65 4.65 -21.85
C GLY A 212 -0.49 3.86 -20.55
N ALA A 213 -1.29 4.22 -19.55
CA ALA A 213 -1.30 3.60 -18.23
C ALA A 213 -2.67 3.72 -17.59
N CYS A 214 -2.97 2.83 -16.66
CA CYS A 214 -4.02 3.02 -15.68
C CYS A 214 -3.41 3.59 -14.39
N ILE A 215 -4.04 4.64 -13.86
CA ILE A 215 -3.82 5.13 -12.50
C ILE A 215 -4.94 4.57 -11.62
N ASP A 216 -4.61 4.01 -10.47
CA ASP A 216 -5.53 3.45 -9.49
C ASP A 216 -5.11 3.91 -8.10
N PHE A 217 -5.99 4.58 -7.37
CA PHE A 217 -5.64 5.18 -6.08
C PHE A 217 -6.88 5.38 -5.22
N TYR A 218 -6.67 5.58 -3.94
CA TYR A 218 -7.71 5.99 -3.02
C TYR A 218 -7.59 7.47 -2.74
N LEU A 219 -8.73 8.16 -2.74
CA LEU A 219 -8.85 9.58 -2.43
C LEU A 219 -9.80 9.76 -1.27
N PHE A 220 -9.40 10.62 -0.34
CA PHE A 220 -10.28 11.16 0.69
C PHE A 220 -10.45 12.66 0.47
N LEU A 221 -11.71 13.09 0.36
CA LEU A 221 -12.13 14.47 0.44
C LEU A 221 -13.23 14.55 1.50
N LYS A 222 -13.12 15.49 2.44
CA LYS A 222 -14.14 15.67 3.48
C LYS A 222 -15.44 16.26 2.91
N ASP A 223 -15.31 17.15 1.94
CA ASP A 223 -16.38 17.89 1.28
C ASP A 223 -15.87 18.40 -0.09
N ASP A 224 -16.63 19.30 -0.74
CA ASP A 224 -16.32 19.90 -2.04
C ASP A 224 -15.46 21.17 -1.97
N SER A 225 -14.98 21.56 -0.79
CA SER A 225 -14.19 22.79 -0.62
C SER A 225 -12.77 22.66 -1.19
N SER A 226 -12.23 21.46 -1.20
CA SER A 226 -10.91 21.13 -1.73
C SER A 226 -11.03 20.15 -2.90
N ASN A 227 -10.05 20.15 -3.79
CA ASN A 227 -10.08 19.29 -4.96
C ASN A 227 -8.69 18.73 -5.29
N LEU A 228 -8.68 17.56 -5.94
CA LEU A 228 -7.49 16.97 -6.52
C LEU A 228 -7.55 17.11 -8.05
N VAL A 229 -6.50 17.69 -8.64
CA VAL A 229 -6.32 17.81 -10.08
C VAL A 229 -5.25 16.83 -10.52
N ILE A 230 -5.55 16.00 -11.50
CA ILE A 230 -4.60 15.03 -12.07
C ILE A 230 -4.27 15.48 -13.49
N GLU A 231 -2.98 15.58 -13.80
CA GLU A 231 -2.51 15.98 -15.13
C GLU A 231 -1.44 15.00 -15.62
N ALA A 232 -1.43 14.75 -16.93
CA ALA A 232 -0.37 14.03 -17.61
C ALA A 232 0.47 15.05 -18.40
N SER A 233 1.78 14.98 -18.28
CA SER A 233 2.73 15.84 -19.02
C SER A 233 3.93 15.02 -19.50
N GLY A 234 4.60 15.50 -20.54
CA GLY A 234 5.80 14.86 -21.06
C GLY A 234 6.67 15.84 -21.85
N PRO A 235 7.87 15.44 -22.28
CA PRO A 235 8.77 16.30 -23.05
C PRO A 235 8.15 16.76 -24.38
N ASP A 236 7.32 15.90 -24.97
CA ASP A 236 6.77 16.08 -26.31
C ASP A 236 5.35 16.65 -26.34
N PHE A 237 4.73 16.89 -25.17
CA PHE A 237 3.36 17.42 -25.10
C PHE A 237 3.08 18.22 -23.83
N MET A 238 2.21 19.22 -23.98
CA MET A 238 1.79 20.07 -22.87
C MET A 238 0.92 19.31 -21.87
N ALA A 239 1.00 19.71 -20.59
CA ALA A 239 0.20 19.14 -19.52
C ALA A 239 -1.30 19.11 -19.88
N THR A 240 -1.89 17.92 -19.78
CA THR A 240 -3.31 17.67 -20.09
C THR A 240 -4.02 17.17 -18.84
N LYS A 241 -5.10 17.85 -18.46
CA LYS A 241 -5.94 17.46 -17.33
C LYS A 241 -6.65 16.13 -17.61
N LEU A 242 -6.63 15.24 -16.64
CA LEU A 242 -7.38 14.00 -16.62
C LEU A 242 -8.68 14.23 -15.84
N PRO A 243 -9.81 14.50 -16.53
CA PRO A 243 -11.04 14.88 -15.84
C PRO A 243 -11.57 13.71 -15.00
N PHE A 244 -11.83 13.99 -13.74
CA PHE A 244 -12.64 13.16 -12.86
C PHE A 244 -13.38 14.10 -11.90
N THR A 245 -14.58 13.69 -11.49
CA THR A 245 -15.40 14.45 -10.55
C THR A 245 -15.79 13.51 -9.42
N PRO A 246 -15.32 13.75 -8.18
CA PRO A 246 -15.80 13.01 -7.03
C PRO A 246 -17.32 13.10 -6.92
N SER A 247 -17.98 11.97 -6.66
CA SER A 247 -19.41 11.97 -6.32
C SER A 247 -19.59 12.58 -4.94
N ALA A 248 -20.68 13.34 -4.71
CA ALA A 248 -21.01 13.85 -3.38
C ALA A 248 -21.14 12.73 -2.33
N SER A 249 -21.52 11.52 -2.74
CA SER A 249 -21.57 10.36 -1.86
C SER A 249 -20.19 9.85 -1.42
N ALA A 250 -19.10 10.24 -2.09
CA ALA A 250 -17.73 9.83 -1.77
C ALA A 250 -17.13 10.66 -0.62
N TYR A 251 -17.71 11.80 -0.29
CA TYR A 251 -17.18 12.69 0.74
C TYR A 251 -17.19 12.04 2.13
N GLY A 252 -16.13 12.31 2.90
CA GLY A 252 -15.93 11.80 4.25
C GLY A 252 -15.48 10.34 4.32
N ARG A 253 -15.12 9.71 3.20
CA ARG A 253 -14.60 8.33 3.16
C ARG A 253 -13.55 8.14 2.08
N TRP A 254 -12.63 7.20 2.32
CA TRP A 254 -11.71 6.74 1.29
C TRP A 254 -12.49 6.10 0.15
N THR A 255 -12.29 6.61 -1.06
CA THR A 255 -12.97 6.13 -2.27
C THR A 255 -11.93 5.81 -3.34
N ARG A 256 -12.04 4.61 -3.93
CA ARG A 256 -11.17 4.18 -5.03
C ARG A 256 -11.53 4.92 -6.31
N TYR A 257 -10.52 5.42 -7.01
CA TYR A 257 -10.63 6.01 -8.34
C TYR A 257 -9.68 5.33 -9.29
N GLN A 258 -10.12 5.21 -10.54
CA GLN A 258 -9.31 4.71 -11.64
C GLN A 258 -9.35 5.67 -12.81
N LYS A 259 -8.20 5.89 -13.44
CA LYS A 259 -8.09 6.78 -14.59
C LYS A 259 -7.16 6.20 -15.64
N LYS A 260 -7.72 5.95 -16.83
CA LYS A 260 -6.95 5.58 -18.01
C LYS A 260 -6.28 6.81 -18.61
N ILE A 261 -5.01 6.64 -18.98
CA ILE A 261 -4.22 7.53 -19.82
C ILE A 261 -4.01 6.81 -21.15
N ASP A 262 -4.35 7.48 -22.24
CA ASP A 262 -4.20 6.96 -23.60
C ASP A 262 -3.24 7.89 -24.35
N LEU A 263 -1.99 7.45 -24.51
CA LEU A 263 -0.92 8.20 -25.19
C LEU A 263 -0.31 7.34 -26.29
N PRO A 264 0.27 7.91 -27.35
CA PRO A 264 0.97 7.11 -28.36
C PRO A 264 2.14 6.32 -27.75
N VAL A 265 2.38 5.10 -28.26
CA VAL A 265 3.53 4.26 -27.86
C VAL A 265 4.84 5.02 -28.10
N GLY A 266 5.75 4.94 -27.12
CA GLY A 266 7.06 5.59 -27.18
C GLY A 266 7.09 7.03 -26.68
N ILE A 267 5.96 7.57 -26.19
CA ILE A 267 5.93 8.87 -25.52
C ILE A 267 6.19 8.68 -24.03
N ASP A 268 7.19 9.42 -23.53
CA ASP A 268 7.50 9.52 -22.10
C ASP A 268 6.54 10.50 -21.44
N PHE A 269 6.04 10.14 -20.25
CA PHE A 269 5.15 10.99 -19.49
C PHE A 269 5.31 10.81 -17.98
N GLN A 270 4.83 11.81 -17.24
CA GLN A 270 4.66 11.78 -15.79
C GLN A 270 3.23 12.19 -15.44
N ILE A 271 2.79 11.76 -14.25
CA ILE A 271 1.50 12.13 -13.69
C ILE A 271 1.72 13.01 -12.48
N SER A 272 1.07 14.17 -12.48
CA SER A 272 1.05 15.08 -11.35
C SER A 272 -0.30 15.02 -10.63
N PHE A 273 -0.24 14.88 -9.30
CA PHE A 273 -1.37 14.92 -8.38
C PHE A 273 -1.30 16.25 -7.62
N LYS A 274 -2.12 17.22 -8.03
CA LYS A 274 -2.16 18.57 -7.47
C LYS A 274 -3.37 18.74 -6.56
N ALA A 275 -3.14 18.84 -5.26
CA ALA A 275 -4.16 19.26 -4.32
C ALA A 275 -4.36 20.78 -4.40
N VAL A 276 -5.61 21.20 -4.55
CA VAL A 276 -6.05 22.59 -4.45
C VAL A 276 -6.88 22.71 -3.20
N ILE A 277 -6.38 23.49 -2.25
CA ILE A 277 -6.88 23.49 -0.88
C ILE A 277 -7.92 24.60 -0.68
N GLY A 278 -9.12 24.22 -0.24
CA GLY A 278 -10.10 25.10 0.37
C GLY A 278 -10.06 24.98 1.90
N THR A 279 -11.11 24.40 2.48
CA THR A 279 -11.27 24.29 3.94
C THR A 279 -11.01 22.88 4.49
N ALA A 280 -10.89 21.87 3.62
CA ALA A 280 -10.64 20.49 3.99
C ALA A 280 -9.28 19.97 3.48
N ASP A 281 -8.72 18.98 4.16
CA ASP A 281 -7.51 18.31 3.69
C ASP A 281 -7.82 17.49 2.42
N VAL A 282 -6.81 17.31 1.57
CA VAL A 282 -6.85 16.35 0.46
C VAL A 282 -5.87 15.22 0.80
N ALA A 283 -6.33 13.98 0.78
CA ALA A 283 -5.48 12.83 1.07
C ALA A 283 -5.58 11.76 -0.01
N ILE A 284 -4.44 11.16 -0.36
CA ILE A 284 -4.35 10.04 -1.29
C ILE A 284 -3.60 8.88 -0.65
N ASP A 285 -3.94 7.67 -1.07
CA ASP A 285 -3.32 6.44 -0.58
C ASP A 285 -3.38 5.32 -1.63
N ASP A 286 -2.60 4.26 -1.44
CA ASP A 286 -2.55 3.06 -2.27
C ASP A 286 -2.41 3.37 -3.78
N LEU A 287 -1.57 4.36 -4.10
CA LEU A 287 -1.37 4.84 -5.46
C LEU A 287 -0.63 3.80 -6.29
N ARG A 288 -1.27 3.39 -7.37
CA ARG A 288 -0.72 2.47 -8.37
C ARG A 288 -0.81 3.10 -9.75
N MET A 289 0.23 2.88 -10.54
CA MET A 289 0.24 3.12 -11.97
C MET A 289 0.74 1.86 -12.66
N TYR A 290 0.02 1.41 -13.68
CA TYR A 290 0.41 0.22 -14.43
C TYR A 290 0.00 0.32 -15.90
N THR A 291 0.76 -0.30 -16.79
CA THR A 291 0.39 -0.44 -18.21
C THR A 291 -0.79 -1.40 -18.39
N GLY A 292 -1.63 -1.17 -19.39
CA GLY A 292 -2.83 -1.98 -19.65
C GLY A 292 -4.16 -1.29 -19.30
N SER A 293 -5.23 -2.09 -19.17
CA SER A 293 -6.60 -1.61 -18.94
C SER A 293 -6.87 -1.31 -17.46
N CYS A 294 -7.67 -0.27 -17.18
CA CYS A 294 -8.22 -0.06 -15.84
C CYS A 294 -9.33 -1.07 -15.57
N ASN A 295 -9.18 -1.88 -14.52
CA ASN A 295 -10.11 -2.95 -14.12
C ASN A 295 -10.74 -2.74 -12.73
#